data_AF-A0A3D3KU81-F1
#
_entry.id   AF-A0A3D3KU81-F1
#
_cell.length_a   1.000
_cell.length_b   1.000
_cell.length_c   1.000
_cell.angle_alpha   90.00
_cell.angle_beta   90.00
_cell.angle_gamma   90.00
#
_symmetry.space_group_name_H-M   'P 1'
#
loop_
_entity.id
_entity.type
_entity.pdbx_description
1 polymer ?
#
loop_
_entity_poly.entity_id
_entity_poly.type
_entity_poly.pdbx_seq_one_letter_code
_entity_poly.pdbx_strand_id
1 'polypeptide(L)'
;LGLDHAAQEEWLRNDLAAAGEGTPYILCMHDQPGHSVMDRLPRKPLATFSGHWHTSRVVEIDGVLHVNSPTPFFAGLDYSPPMFREVVWDGSEITLNSRTMPPRYLHNSDHAFDVDKATIAGYGAKPEGSPIRWRHQLAGAGHRAGLTLADGVILAGSQIEDKPAGSVEALDATTGGLLWTARTESAVKTRPIKVGGIVVVAEVNGAVAGLNATSGERVWTTPSTDPYRR
;
A
#
# COMPACT_ATOMS: atom_id res chain seq x y z
N LEU A 1 2.41 4.66 9.39
CA LEU A 1 2.09 3.46 10.20
C LEU A 1 1.90 3.74 11.70
N GLY A 2 2.07 4.96 12.22
CA GLY A 2 1.72 5.24 13.63
C GLY A 2 2.67 4.59 14.63
N LEU A 3 3.77 4.05 14.13
CA LEU A 3 4.85 3.51 14.92
C LEU A 3 5.68 4.67 15.45
N ASP A 4 6.02 4.63 16.73
CA ASP A 4 6.91 5.60 17.36
C ASP A 4 8.28 5.56 16.69
N HIS A 5 8.60 6.63 15.94
CA HIS A 5 9.87 6.76 15.25
C HIS A 5 11.06 6.67 16.21
N ALA A 6 10.93 7.16 17.44
CA ALA A 6 12.01 7.08 18.43
C ALA A 6 12.28 5.63 18.83
N ALA A 7 11.23 4.85 19.11
CA ALA A 7 11.35 3.44 19.45
C ALA A 7 11.96 2.61 18.30
N GLN A 8 11.57 2.88 17.05
CA GLN A 8 12.15 2.19 15.89
C GLN A 8 13.63 2.52 15.69
N GLU A 9 14.00 3.78 15.85
CA GLU A 9 15.39 4.22 15.72
C GLU A 9 16.26 3.68 16.84
N GLU A 10 15.76 3.66 18.07
CA GLU A 10 16.44 3.05 19.21
C GLU A 10 16.65 1.55 18.98
N TRP A 11 15.62 0.84 18.54
CA TRP A 11 15.71 -0.57 18.19
C TRP A 11 16.78 -0.81 17.11
N LEU A 12 16.73 -0.06 16.01
CA LEU A 12 17.69 -0.21 14.91
C LEU A 12 19.13 0.10 15.34
N ARG A 13 19.31 1.14 16.17
CA ARG A 13 20.63 1.50 16.73
C ARG A 13 21.19 0.37 17.59
N ASN A 14 20.36 -0.20 18.46
CA ASN A 14 20.77 -1.29 19.35
C ASN A 14 21.08 -2.58 18.58
N ASP A 15 20.29 -2.90 17.57
CA ASP A 15 20.51 -4.07 16.71
C ASP A 15 21.82 -3.96 15.91
N LEU A 16 22.07 -2.79 15.30
CA LEU A 16 23.33 -2.53 14.59
C LEU A 16 24.55 -2.51 15.51
N ALA A 17 24.41 -2.05 16.76
CA ALA A 17 25.47 -2.11 17.76
C ALA A 17 25.78 -3.55 18.16
N ALA A 18 24.75 -4.39 18.33
CA ALA A 18 24.92 -5.81 18.67
C ALA A 18 25.58 -6.61 17.54
N ALA A 19 25.35 -6.23 16.27
CA ALA A 19 25.98 -6.86 15.11
C ALA A 19 27.49 -6.55 14.99
N GLY A 20 27.99 -5.50 15.67
CA GLY A 20 29.38 -5.04 15.60
C GLY A 20 29.63 -3.97 14.53
N GLU A 21 30.54 -3.03 14.82
CA GLU A 21 30.76 -1.82 14.02
C GLU A 21 31.17 -2.08 12.56
N GLY A 22 31.91 -3.18 12.31
CA GLY A 22 32.39 -3.54 10.97
C GLY A 22 31.43 -4.39 10.14
N THR A 23 30.32 -4.85 10.71
CA THR A 23 29.45 -5.83 10.04
C THR A 23 28.62 -5.15 8.95
N PRO A 24 28.79 -5.47 7.65
CA PRO A 24 27.98 -4.89 6.60
C PRO A 24 26.50 -5.25 6.78
N TYR A 25 25.61 -4.35 6.37
CA TYR A 25 24.18 -4.60 6.41
C TYR A 25 23.46 -3.91 5.25
N ILE A 26 22.26 -4.41 4.96
CA ILE A 26 21.33 -3.81 4.02
C ILE A 26 20.07 -3.38 4.78
N LEU A 27 19.37 -2.39 4.24
CA LEU A 27 18.14 -1.89 4.83
C LEU A 27 16.95 -2.20 3.89
N CYS A 28 16.02 -3.03 4.34
CA CYS A 28 14.78 -3.29 3.61
C CYS A 28 13.64 -2.45 4.19
N MET A 29 13.07 -1.57 3.39
CA MET A 29 11.95 -0.71 3.79
C MET A 29 10.81 -0.79 2.77
N HIS A 30 9.58 -0.54 3.21
CA HIS A 30 8.47 -0.45 2.27
C HIS A 30 8.67 0.75 1.33
N ASP A 31 8.84 1.93 1.91
CA ASP A 31 9.18 3.19 1.22
C ASP A 31 10.67 3.34 1.00
N GLN A 32 11.05 4.08 -0.04
CA GLN A 32 12.44 4.44 -0.27
C GLN A 32 12.90 5.39 0.86
N PRO A 33 13.94 5.04 1.65
CA PRO A 33 14.42 5.93 2.70
C PRO A 33 15.00 7.20 2.09
N GLY A 34 14.52 8.34 2.57
CA GLY A 34 15.09 9.66 2.27
C GLY A 34 16.10 10.09 3.33
N HIS A 35 16.59 11.32 3.20
CA HIS A 35 17.57 11.94 4.12
C HIS A 35 17.13 11.87 5.59
N SER A 36 15.84 12.07 5.88
CA SER A 36 15.30 12.00 7.25
C SER A 36 15.53 10.67 7.96
N VAL A 37 15.70 9.58 7.20
CA VAL A 37 16.05 8.26 7.74
C VAL A 37 17.56 8.05 7.64
N MET A 38 18.13 8.26 6.45
CA MET A 38 19.53 7.94 6.16
C MET A 38 20.52 8.71 7.03
N ASP A 39 20.26 9.98 7.30
CA ASP A 39 21.18 10.85 8.07
C ASP A 39 21.19 10.52 9.57
N ARG A 40 20.18 9.79 10.05
CA ARG A 40 20.04 9.41 11.47
C ARG A 40 20.59 8.02 11.77
N LEU A 41 20.93 7.25 10.74
CA LEU A 41 21.53 5.93 10.90
C LEU A 41 22.92 6.06 11.56
N PRO A 42 23.29 5.13 12.47
CA PRO A 42 24.58 5.19 13.14
C PRO A 42 25.77 5.01 12.18
N ARG A 43 25.53 4.37 11.03
CA ARG A 43 26.46 4.19 9.91
C ARG A 43 25.65 3.96 8.64
N LYS A 44 26.27 4.05 7.47
CA LYS A 44 25.57 3.81 6.20
C LYS A 44 25.45 2.32 5.90
N PRO A 45 24.30 1.83 5.37
CA PRO A 45 24.19 0.48 4.86
C PRO A 45 24.94 0.33 3.53
N LEU A 46 25.21 -0.91 3.11
CA LEU A 46 25.68 -1.18 1.75
C LEU A 46 24.61 -0.85 0.70
N ALA A 47 23.36 -1.18 1.02
CA ALA A 47 22.24 -0.96 0.13
C ALA A 47 20.92 -0.76 0.87
N THR A 48 19.98 -0.09 0.22
CA THR A 48 18.58 -0.04 0.64
C THR A 48 17.70 -0.69 -0.43
N PHE A 49 16.74 -1.51 -0.02
CA PHE A 49 15.74 -2.11 -0.90
C PHE A 49 14.35 -1.61 -0.54
N SER A 50 13.61 -1.11 -1.53
CA SER A 50 12.23 -0.67 -1.33
C SER A 50 11.28 -1.02 -2.47
N GLY A 51 9.97 -1.02 -2.19
CA GLY A 51 8.94 -1.55 -3.08
C GLY A 51 7.65 -0.75 -3.19
N HIS A 52 7.45 0.31 -2.39
CA HIS A 52 6.19 1.08 -2.34
C HIS A 52 5.78 1.65 -3.70
N TRP A 53 6.75 2.16 -4.46
CA TRP A 53 6.51 2.77 -5.78
C TRP A 53 6.50 1.75 -6.92
N HIS A 54 6.86 0.48 -6.63
CA HIS A 54 6.92 -0.58 -7.63
C HIS A 54 7.69 -0.17 -8.90
N THR A 55 8.82 0.54 -8.79
CA THR A 55 9.61 0.95 -9.96
C THR A 55 10.85 0.07 -10.12
N SER A 56 11.42 0.03 -11.32
CA SER A 56 12.71 -0.59 -11.62
C SER A 56 13.80 0.46 -11.64
N ARG A 57 14.28 0.85 -10.45
CA ARG A 57 15.33 1.87 -10.30
C ARG A 57 16.49 1.35 -9.46
N VAL A 58 17.70 1.59 -9.94
CA VAL A 58 18.94 1.38 -9.18
C VAL A 58 19.72 2.67 -9.26
N VAL A 59 20.14 3.19 -8.12
CA VAL A 59 20.95 4.41 -8.04
C VAL A 59 21.89 4.31 -6.86
N GLU A 60 23.13 4.75 -7.02
CA GLU A 60 24.05 4.90 -5.91
C GLU A 60 24.11 6.37 -5.48
N ILE A 61 23.96 6.62 -4.18
CA ILE A 61 24.04 7.96 -3.58
C ILE A 61 24.93 7.86 -2.36
N ASP A 62 25.98 8.67 -2.32
CA ASP A 62 26.96 8.75 -1.23
C ASP A 62 27.48 7.39 -0.73
N GLY A 63 27.79 6.50 -1.67
CA GLY A 63 28.31 5.15 -1.41
C GLY A 63 27.26 4.13 -0.94
N VAL A 64 25.97 4.43 -1.06
CA VAL A 64 24.87 3.52 -0.73
C VAL A 64 24.08 3.16 -1.99
N LEU A 65 23.92 1.87 -2.25
CA LEU A 65 23.13 1.38 -3.37
C LEU A 65 21.63 1.39 -3.03
N HIS A 66 20.85 2.23 -3.69
CA HIS A 66 19.40 2.29 -3.53
C HIS A 66 18.69 1.53 -4.66
N VAL A 67 17.93 0.51 -4.28
CA VAL A 67 17.26 -0.41 -5.21
C VAL A 67 15.75 -0.38 -5.00
N ASN A 68 15.02 0.12 -5.99
CA ASN A 68 13.61 -0.16 -6.15
C ASN A 68 13.40 -1.35 -7.07
N SER A 69 12.54 -2.26 -6.63
CA SER A 69 12.10 -3.39 -7.44
C SER A 69 10.61 -3.24 -7.77
N PRO A 70 10.24 -3.44 -9.05
CA PRO A 70 8.84 -3.60 -9.40
C PRO A 70 8.35 -4.95 -8.87
N THR A 71 7.04 -5.19 -8.97
CA THR A 71 6.42 -6.40 -8.46
C THR A 71 6.34 -7.49 -9.53
N PRO A 72 6.50 -8.77 -9.18
CA PRO A 72 6.27 -9.87 -10.11
C PRO A 72 4.79 -10.04 -10.50
N PHE A 73 3.85 -9.35 -9.83
CA PHE A 73 2.41 -9.55 -10.02
C PHE A 73 1.78 -8.65 -11.09
N PHE A 74 2.13 -7.36 -11.12
CA PHE A 74 1.41 -6.37 -11.94
C PHE A 74 2.29 -5.31 -12.58
N ALA A 75 3.59 -5.60 -12.78
CA ALA A 75 4.53 -4.67 -13.39
C ALA A 75 4.80 -3.44 -12.51
N GLY A 76 5.55 -2.47 -13.02
CA GLY A 76 5.89 -1.25 -12.31
C GLY A 76 5.12 -0.01 -12.74
N LEU A 77 5.05 0.98 -11.86
CA LEU A 77 4.43 2.29 -12.15
C LEU A 77 5.22 3.09 -13.20
N ASP A 78 6.49 2.73 -13.41
CA ASP A 78 7.40 3.24 -14.43
C ASP A 78 7.35 2.44 -15.74
N TYR A 79 6.29 1.66 -15.95
CA TYR A 79 6.11 0.77 -17.10
C TYR A 79 7.14 -0.36 -17.22
N SER A 80 7.93 -0.61 -16.17
CA SER A 80 8.77 -1.80 -16.11
C SER A 80 7.89 -3.07 -16.10
N PRO A 81 8.25 -4.15 -16.82
CA PRO A 81 7.46 -5.37 -16.86
C PRO A 81 7.39 -6.04 -15.47
N PRO A 82 6.44 -6.97 -15.23
CA PRO A 82 6.46 -7.79 -14.03
C PRO A 82 7.80 -8.52 -13.93
N MET A 83 8.51 -8.32 -12.84
CA MET A 83 9.85 -8.89 -12.65
C MET A 83 10.18 -9.01 -11.17
N PHE A 84 11.22 -9.78 -10.87
CA PHE A 84 11.87 -9.81 -9.57
C PHE A 84 13.37 -9.60 -9.74
N ARG A 85 14.05 -9.27 -8.65
CA ARG A 85 15.52 -9.15 -8.62
C ARG A 85 16.12 -10.24 -7.76
N GLU A 86 17.09 -10.93 -8.32
CA GLU A 86 18.01 -11.78 -7.56
C GLU A 86 19.15 -10.89 -7.07
N VAL A 87 19.37 -10.89 -5.76
CA VAL A 87 20.39 -10.08 -5.10
C VAL A 87 21.39 -11.05 -4.49
N VAL A 88 22.65 -10.92 -4.90
CA VAL A 88 23.75 -11.76 -4.40
C VAL A 88 24.77 -10.87 -3.69
N TRP A 89 25.16 -11.26 -2.49
CA TRP A 89 26.31 -10.69 -1.78
C TRP A 89 27.40 -11.74 -1.69
N ASP A 90 28.59 -11.45 -2.22
CA ASP A 90 29.71 -12.38 -2.24
C ASP A 90 30.72 -12.17 -1.10
N GLY A 91 30.46 -11.20 -0.21
CA GLY A 91 31.39 -10.77 0.84
C GLY A 91 32.09 -9.44 0.55
N SER A 92 32.02 -8.97 -0.69
CA SER A 92 32.63 -7.70 -1.14
C SER A 92 31.68 -6.80 -1.92
N GLU A 93 30.85 -7.36 -2.80
CA GLU A 93 29.98 -6.60 -3.69
C GLU A 93 28.57 -7.18 -3.77
N ILE A 94 27.60 -6.29 -4.02
CA ILE A 94 26.21 -6.66 -4.29
C ILE A 94 26.02 -6.75 -5.79
N THR A 95 25.71 -7.95 -6.29
CA THR A 95 25.28 -8.15 -7.69
C THR A 95 23.76 -8.22 -7.76
N LEU A 96 23.20 -7.52 -8.75
CA LEU A 96 21.76 -7.51 -9.04
C LEU A 96 21.50 -8.17 -10.39
N ASN A 97 20.69 -9.22 -10.40
CA ASN A 97 20.18 -9.82 -11.62
C ASN A 97 18.66 -9.66 -11.72
N SER A 98 18.22 -9.01 -12.77
CA SER A 98 16.82 -8.68 -13.02
C SER A 98 16.16 -9.76 -13.87
N ARG A 99 15.14 -10.44 -13.33
CA ARG A 99 14.40 -11.48 -14.04
C ARG A 99 12.99 -11.05 -14.32
N THR A 100 12.68 -10.83 -15.59
CA THR A 100 11.30 -10.62 -16.03
C THR A 100 10.52 -11.90 -15.87
N MET A 101 9.32 -11.78 -15.31
CA MET A 101 8.38 -12.87 -15.26
C MET A 101 7.70 -12.94 -16.63
N PRO A 102 7.64 -14.13 -17.26
CA PRO A 102 6.78 -14.28 -18.42
C PRO A 102 5.36 -13.91 -18.00
N PRO A 103 4.55 -13.34 -18.91
CA PRO A 103 3.18 -12.93 -18.63
C PRO A 103 2.27 -14.17 -18.45
N ARG A 104 2.48 -14.96 -17.39
CA ARG A 104 1.65 -16.12 -17.03
C ARG A 104 0.22 -15.72 -16.67
N TYR A 105 -0.02 -14.45 -16.36
CA TYR A 105 -1.34 -13.91 -16.05
C TYR A 105 -2.03 -13.22 -17.24
N LEU A 106 -1.42 -13.17 -18.42
CA LEU A 106 -2.06 -12.60 -19.63
C LEU A 106 -2.49 -13.67 -20.65
N HIS A 107 -2.04 -14.91 -20.47
CA HIS A 107 -2.54 -16.07 -21.20
C HIS A 107 -3.61 -16.81 -20.39
N ASN A 108 -4.71 -16.12 -20.06
CA ASN A 108 -5.97 -16.85 -20.07
C ASN A 108 -6.43 -16.81 -21.53
N SER A 109 -6.60 -17.97 -22.17
CA SER A 109 -6.97 -18.05 -23.59
C SER A 109 -8.29 -17.34 -23.92
N ASP A 110 -9.08 -17.01 -22.90
CA ASP A 110 -10.36 -16.32 -23.03
C ASP A 110 -10.28 -14.80 -22.81
N HIS A 111 -9.17 -14.29 -22.26
CA HIS A 111 -8.91 -12.85 -22.06
C HIS A 111 -7.43 -12.54 -22.32
N ALA A 112 -7.04 -12.53 -23.60
CA ALA A 112 -5.73 -12.10 -24.04
C ALA A 112 -5.58 -10.58 -23.84
N PHE A 113 -4.84 -10.17 -22.82
CA PHE A 113 -4.20 -8.85 -22.87
C PHE A 113 -2.93 -9.00 -23.69
N ASP A 114 -3.02 -8.61 -24.95
CA ASP A 114 -1.89 -8.51 -25.87
C ASP A 114 -0.91 -7.44 -25.34
N VAL A 115 0.30 -7.86 -24.97
CA VAL A 115 1.39 -6.97 -24.51
C VAL A 115 2.21 -6.38 -25.64
N ASP A 116 1.99 -6.81 -26.89
CA ASP A 116 2.63 -6.19 -28.06
C ASP A 116 1.94 -4.87 -28.44
N LYS A 117 0.81 -4.56 -27.81
CA LYS A 117 0.11 -3.27 -27.94
C LYS A 117 0.02 -2.63 -26.56
N ALA A 118 0.47 -1.38 -26.45
CA ALA A 118 0.23 -0.58 -25.27
C ALA A 118 -1.28 -0.61 -24.93
N THR A 119 -1.65 -1.23 -23.83
CA THR A 119 -3.04 -1.34 -23.32
C THR A 119 -3.52 -0.07 -22.64
N ILE A 120 -2.95 1.09 -22.99
CA ILE A 120 -3.78 2.30 -23.02
C ILE A 120 -4.73 2.10 -24.21
N ALA A 121 -5.76 1.27 -23.99
CA ALA A 121 -6.98 1.36 -24.73
C ALA A 121 -7.48 2.78 -24.47
N GLY A 122 -7.14 3.71 -25.38
CA GLY A 122 -7.89 4.94 -25.51
C GLY A 122 -9.33 4.47 -25.64
N TYR A 123 -10.15 4.76 -24.63
CA TYR A 123 -11.54 4.34 -24.58
C TYR A 123 -12.18 4.68 -25.94
N GLY A 124 -12.33 3.65 -26.77
CA GLY A 124 -12.84 3.72 -28.14
C GLY A 124 -14.35 3.81 -28.12
N ALA A 125 -14.84 4.77 -27.33
CA ALA A 125 -16.17 5.34 -27.34
C ALA A 125 -16.09 6.47 -26.31
N LYS A 126 -16.05 7.73 -26.77
CA LYS A 126 -16.63 8.79 -25.96
C LYS A 126 -18.10 8.39 -25.79
N PRO A 127 -18.60 8.10 -24.58
CA PRO A 127 -20.04 8.06 -24.40
C PRO A 127 -20.55 9.43 -24.84
N GLU A 128 -21.42 9.48 -25.85
CA GLU A 128 -22.15 10.72 -26.14
C GLU A 128 -23.03 11.00 -24.93
N GLY A 129 -22.70 12.06 -24.19
CA GLY A 129 -23.33 12.40 -22.92
C GLY A 129 -22.77 11.62 -21.72
N SER A 130 -22.64 12.27 -20.58
CA SER A 130 -22.11 11.68 -19.36
C SER A 130 -23.17 10.78 -18.69
N PRO A 131 -22.98 9.45 -18.55
CA PRO A 131 -23.85 8.63 -17.71
C PRO A 131 -23.45 8.71 -16.22
N ILE A 132 -22.64 9.70 -15.81
CA ILE A 132 -22.29 9.91 -14.40
C ILE A 132 -23.52 10.44 -13.68
N ARG A 133 -24.21 9.57 -12.93
CA ARG A 133 -25.36 9.96 -12.09
C ARG A 133 -24.95 10.89 -10.96
N TRP A 134 -23.80 10.61 -10.34
CA TRP A 134 -23.20 11.42 -9.31
C TRP A 134 -21.72 11.10 -9.15
N ARG A 135 -20.99 11.97 -8.45
CA ARG A 135 -19.60 11.78 -8.07
C ARG A 135 -19.43 12.22 -6.62
N HIS A 136 -18.66 11.45 -5.86
CA HIS A 136 -18.29 11.76 -4.49
C HIS A 136 -16.78 11.69 -4.34
N GLN A 137 -16.18 12.69 -3.69
CA GLN A 137 -14.75 12.70 -3.37
C GLN A 137 -14.59 12.22 -1.93
N LEU A 138 -13.94 11.06 -1.75
CA LEU A 138 -13.69 10.52 -0.41
C LEU A 138 -12.74 11.44 0.38
N ALA A 139 -12.86 11.37 1.71
CA ALA A 139 -12.02 12.12 2.65
C ALA A 139 -10.54 11.70 2.62
N GLY A 140 -10.23 10.56 2.01
CA GLY A 140 -8.88 10.03 1.86
C GLY A 140 -8.72 9.26 0.55
N ALA A 141 -7.53 8.70 0.32
CA ALA A 141 -7.31 7.86 -0.85
C ALA A 141 -8.11 6.56 -0.73
N GLY A 142 -9.06 6.38 -1.66
CA GLY A 142 -9.67 5.08 -1.91
C GLY A 142 -8.59 4.15 -2.44
N HIS A 143 -8.18 3.17 -1.64
CA HIS A 143 -7.28 2.11 -2.11
C HIS A 143 -8.03 1.19 -3.09
N ARG A 144 -7.34 0.23 -3.72
CA ARG A 144 -7.97 -0.82 -4.59
C ARG A 144 -8.98 -1.73 -3.86
N ALA A 145 -9.40 -1.36 -2.65
CA ALA A 145 -10.42 -2.04 -1.86
C ALA A 145 -11.78 -1.93 -2.57
N GLY A 146 -12.55 -3.01 -2.55
CA GLY A 146 -13.91 -2.97 -3.06
C GLY A 146 -14.80 -2.07 -2.20
N LEU A 147 -15.80 -1.45 -2.83
CA LEU A 147 -16.92 -0.82 -2.14
C LEU A 147 -17.95 -1.89 -1.74
N THR A 148 -18.80 -1.57 -0.77
CA THR A 148 -19.98 -2.38 -0.45
C THR A 148 -21.24 -1.61 -0.76
N LEU A 149 -22.15 -2.22 -1.54
CA LEU A 149 -23.51 -1.73 -1.75
C LEU A 149 -24.46 -2.62 -0.96
N ALA A 150 -25.16 -2.06 0.03
CA ALA A 150 -26.14 -2.77 0.83
C ALA A 150 -27.27 -1.82 1.23
N ASP A 151 -28.52 -2.24 1.03
CA ASP A 151 -29.72 -1.49 1.44
C ASP A 151 -29.74 -0.02 0.94
N GLY A 152 -29.28 0.22 -0.29
CA GLY A 152 -29.22 1.56 -0.87
C GLY A 152 -28.08 2.44 -0.34
N VAL A 153 -27.17 1.88 0.45
CA VAL A 153 -25.98 2.57 0.99
C VAL A 153 -24.71 1.99 0.37
N ILE A 154 -23.82 2.88 -0.08
CA ILE A 154 -22.46 2.55 -0.48
C ILE A 154 -21.52 2.80 0.69
N LEU A 155 -20.71 1.82 1.07
CA LEU A 155 -19.68 1.94 2.09
C LEU A 155 -18.30 1.91 1.43
N ALA A 156 -17.50 2.93 1.74
CA ALA A 156 -16.16 3.12 1.18
C ALA A 156 -15.13 3.27 2.31
N GLY A 157 -14.11 2.41 2.32
CA GLY A 157 -12.94 2.56 3.19
C GLY A 157 -11.85 3.41 2.50
N SER A 158 -11.16 4.24 3.27
CA SER A 158 -10.07 5.07 2.77
C SER A 158 -8.86 5.11 3.71
N GLN A 159 -7.72 5.54 3.17
CA GLN A 159 -6.55 5.97 3.92
C GLN A 159 -6.51 7.51 3.96
N ILE A 160 -6.34 8.09 5.14
CA ILE A 160 -6.02 9.51 5.26
C ILE A 160 -4.54 9.66 4.92
N GLU A 161 -4.24 10.35 3.83
CA GLU A 161 -2.86 10.61 3.41
C GLU A 161 -2.08 11.38 4.50
N ASP A 162 -0.77 11.13 4.56
CA ASP A 162 0.15 11.70 5.56
C ASP A 162 -0.13 11.34 7.03
N LYS A 163 -1.12 10.49 7.30
CA LYS A 163 -1.44 10.03 8.66
C LYS A 163 -1.60 8.52 8.71
N PRO A 164 -1.24 7.89 9.83
CA PRO A 164 -1.58 6.49 10.07
C PRO A 164 -3.06 6.38 10.48
N ALA A 165 -3.98 6.88 9.65
CA ALA A 165 -5.40 6.93 9.95
C ALA A 165 -6.22 6.60 8.71
N GLY A 166 -7.49 6.28 8.90
CA GLY A 166 -8.42 5.99 7.81
C GLY A 166 -9.79 6.59 8.06
N SER A 167 -10.67 6.36 7.09
CA SER A 167 -12.10 6.63 7.25
C SER A 167 -12.94 5.55 6.60
N VAL A 168 -14.19 5.48 7.03
CA VAL A 168 -15.27 4.77 6.37
C VAL A 168 -16.38 5.78 6.10
N GLU A 169 -16.79 5.90 4.85
CA GLU A 169 -17.87 6.80 4.45
C GLU A 169 -19.06 5.98 3.94
N ALA A 170 -20.25 6.32 4.43
CA ALA A 170 -21.51 5.82 3.90
C ALA A 170 -22.14 6.87 3.00
N LEU A 171 -22.48 6.46 1.79
CA LEU A 171 -23.08 7.30 0.77
C LEU A 171 -24.43 6.74 0.38
N ASP A 172 -25.40 7.60 0.12
CA ASP A 172 -26.63 7.22 -0.55
C ASP A 172 -26.31 6.75 -1.97
N ALA A 173 -26.68 5.52 -2.32
CA ALA A 173 -26.31 4.90 -3.59
C ALA A 173 -26.96 5.58 -4.81
N THR A 174 -28.08 6.28 -4.61
CA THR A 174 -28.85 6.94 -5.69
C THR A 174 -28.29 8.31 -6.00
N THR A 175 -27.85 9.05 -4.99
CA THR A 175 -27.47 10.47 -5.08
C THR A 175 -25.99 10.73 -4.87
N GLY A 176 -25.25 9.79 -4.26
CA GLY A 176 -23.86 9.99 -3.84
C GLY A 176 -23.71 10.91 -2.62
N GLY A 177 -24.83 11.27 -1.98
CA GLY A 177 -24.84 12.12 -0.79
C GLY A 177 -24.22 11.40 0.40
N LEU A 178 -23.40 12.11 1.17
CA LEU A 178 -22.80 11.58 2.40
C LEU A 178 -23.89 11.38 3.47
N LEU A 179 -24.02 10.15 3.97
CA LEU A 179 -24.91 9.81 5.08
C LEU A 179 -24.16 9.94 6.41
N TRP A 180 -22.95 9.39 6.49
CA TRP A 180 -22.07 9.51 7.65
C TRP A 180 -20.62 9.22 7.29
N THR A 181 -19.71 9.68 8.16
CA THR A 181 -18.28 9.37 8.12
C THR A 181 -17.84 8.85 9.49
N ALA A 182 -17.14 7.73 9.51
CA ALA A 182 -16.47 7.21 10.69
C ALA A 182 -14.95 7.31 10.50
N ARG A 183 -14.24 7.84 11.50
CA ARG A 183 -12.77 7.80 11.51
C ARG A 183 -12.29 6.49 12.11
N THR A 184 -11.27 5.91 11.49
CA THR A 184 -10.59 4.70 11.97
C THR A 184 -9.18 5.04 12.42
N GLU A 185 -8.63 4.20 13.28
CA GLU A 185 -7.30 4.39 13.89
C GLU A 185 -6.17 4.03 12.93
N SER A 186 -6.47 3.33 11.84
CA SER A 186 -5.58 3.05 10.73
C SER A 186 -6.34 3.00 9.40
N ALA A 187 -5.61 2.92 8.30
CA ALA A 187 -6.18 2.86 6.95
C ALA A 187 -7.14 1.66 6.80
N VAL A 188 -8.25 1.86 6.11
CA VAL A 188 -9.17 0.78 5.73
C VAL A 188 -8.92 0.42 4.28
N LYS A 189 -8.10 -0.62 4.06
CA LYS A 189 -7.71 -1.12 2.74
C LYS A 189 -8.47 -2.38 2.32
N THR A 190 -9.48 -2.76 3.09
CA THR A 190 -10.35 -3.91 2.85
C THR A 190 -11.78 -3.44 2.59
N ARG A 191 -12.60 -4.29 1.96
CA ARG A 191 -14.01 -3.99 1.70
C ARG A 191 -14.79 -3.97 3.03
N PRO A 192 -15.41 -2.86 3.46
CA PRO A 192 -16.30 -2.85 4.63
C PRO A 192 -17.48 -3.80 4.43
N ILE A 193 -17.93 -4.52 5.45
CA ILE A 193 -19.06 -5.47 5.30
C ILE A 193 -20.21 -5.05 6.22
N LYS A 194 -21.40 -4.83 5.66
CA LYS A 194 -22.62 -4.60 6.47
C LYS A 194 -23.28 -5.93 6.81
N VAL A 195 -23.52 -6.18 8.09
CA VAL A 195 -24.29 -7.32 8.61
C VAL A 195 -25.33 -6.78 9.59
N GLY A 196 -26.61 -6.82 9.20
CA GLY A 196 -27.69 -6.22 10.00
C GLY A 196 -27.46 -4.73 10.23
N GLY A 197 -27.43 -4.33 11.50
CA GLY A 197 -27.18 -2.95 11.96
C GLY A 197 -25.71 -2.59 12.17
N ILE A 198 -24.76 -3.46 11.81
CA ILE A 198 -23.33 -3.24 12.04
C ILE A 198 -22.56 -3.27 10.70
N VAL A 199 -21.61 -2.36 10.54
CA VAL A 199 -20.59 -2.38 9.50
C VAL A 199 -19.27 -2.82 10.12
N VAL A 200 -18.76 -3.95 9.67
CA VAL A 200 -17.47 -4.51 10.10
C VAL A 200 -16.37 -4.04 9.18
N VAL A 201 -15.30 -3.50 9.76
CA VAL A 201 -14.11 -3.03 9.03
C VAL A 201 -12.84 -3.58 9.63
N ALA A 202 -11.92 -3.99 8.76
CA ALA A 202 -10.57 -4.42 9.14
C ALA A 202 -9.58 -3.32 8.77
N GLU A 203 -8.89 -2.83 9.79
CA GLU A 203 -7.90 -1.77 9.71
C GLU A 203 -6.50 -2.34 9.43
N VAL A 204 -5.60 -1.55 8.84
CA VAL A 204 -4.24 -1.99 8.50
C VAL A 204 -3.39 -2.33 9.73
N ASN A 205 -3.65 -1.71 10.89
CA ASN A 205 -3.06 -2.12 12.16
C ASN A 205 -3.61 -3.46 12.68
N GLY A 206 -4.47 -4.16 11.94
CA GLY A 206 -5.02 -5.45 12.33
C GLY A 206 -6.17 -5.37 13.34
N ALA A 207 -6.56 -4.17 13.79
CA ALA A 207 -7.79 -4.01 14.54
C ALA A 207 -9.01 -4.28 13.65
N VAL A 208 -10.07 -4.80 14.25
CA VAL A 208 -11.38 -4.94 13.62
C VAL A 208 -12.37 -4.10 14.40
N ALA A 209 -13.09 -3.21 13.72
CA ALA A 209 -14.10 -2.37 14.32
C ALA A 209 -15.50 -2.70 13.80
N GLY A 210 -16.48 -2.61 14.68
CA GLY A 210 -17.90 -2.62 14.33
C GLY A 210 -18.48 -1.22 14.46
N LEU A 211 -19.00 -0.69 13.37
CA LEU A 211 -19.64 0.62 13.29
C LEU A 211 -21.15 0.45 13.19
N ASN A 212 -21.92 1.33 13.81
CA ASN A 212 -23.36 1.40 13.62
C ASN A 212 -23.64 1.73 12.16
N ALA A 213 -24.46 0.92 11.48
CA ALA A 213 -24.68 1.07 10.04
C ALA A 213 -25.43 2.36 9.66
N THR A 214 -26.15 2.96 10.60
CA THR A 214 -26.95 4.18 10.37
C THR A 214 -26.21 5.45 10.79
N SER A 215 -25.43 5.41 11.87
CA SER A 215 -24.72 6.60 12.38
C SER A 215 -23.22 6.62 12.10
N GLY A 216 -22.61 5.48 11.77
CA GLY A 216 -21.16 5.32 11.67
C GLY A 216 -20.44 5.27 13.02
N GLU A 217 -21.17 5.41 14.14
CA GLU A 217 -20.57 5.38 15.47
C GLU A 217 -19.95 4.02 15.78
N ARG A 218 -18.74 4.01 16.35
CA ARG A 218 -18.06 2.77 16.73
C ARG A 218 -18.78 2.12 17.91
N VAL A 219 -19.31 0.92 17.68
CA VAL A 219 -20.00 0.08 18.68
C VAL A 219 -18.99 -0.76 19.45
N TRP A 220 -18.00 -1.31 18.75
CA TRP A 220 -16.94 -2.11 19.36
C TRP A 220 -15.65 -2.04 18.54
N THR A 221 -14.54 -2.41 19.17
CA THR A 221 -13.26 -2.67 18.51
C THR A 221 -12.63 -3.90 19.14
N THR A 222 -11.95 -4.70 18.32
CA THR A 222 -11.07 -5.79 18.74
C THR A 222 -9.68 -5.49 18.20
N PRO A 223 -8.69 -5.21 19.07
CA PRO A 223 -7.33 -4.90 18.61
C PRO A 223 -6.65 -6.16 18.03
N SER A 224 -5.59 -5.93 17.26
CA SER A 224 -4.73 -7.02 16.81
C SER A 224 -4.10 -7.74 18.00
N THR A 225 -4.06 -9.08 17.96
CA THR A 225 -3.31 -9.88 18.93
C THR A 225 -1.81 -9.90 18.63
N ASP A 226 -1.39 -9.41 17.46
CA ASP A 226 0.01 -9.26 17.08
C ASP A 226 0.64 -8.09 17.87
N PRO A 227 1.64 -8.33 18.73
CA PRO A 227 2.27 -7.27 19.53
C PRO A 227 2.96 -6.19 18.69
N TYR A 228 3.25 -6.46 17.40
CA TYR A 228 3.89 -5.52 16.49
C TYR A 228 2.90 -4.65 15.71
N ARG A 229 1.59 -4.84 15.90
CA ARG A 229 0.52 -4.04 15.27
C ARG A 229 -0.40 -3.39 16.29
N ARG A 230 0.18 -2.75 17.30
CA ARG A 230 -0.56 -1.93 18.28
C ARG A 230 -0.59 -0.47 17.87
#